data_AF-A0A813EXN0-F1
#
_entry.id   AF-A0A813EXN0-F1
#
_cell.length_a   1.000
_cell.length_b   1.000
_cell.length_c   1.000
_cell.angle_alpha   90.00
_cell.angle_beta   90.00
_cell.angle_gamma   90.00
#
_symmetry.space_group_name_H-M   'P 1'
#
loop_
_entity.id
_entity.type
_entity.pdbx_description
1 polymer ?
#
loop_
_entity_poly.entity_id
_entity_poly.type
_entity_poly.pdbx_seq_one_letter_code
_entity_poly.pdbx_strand_id
1 'polypeptide(L)'
;FAMQNMLPNSAESVLKELPQEVAIAVMRQGPLQHNGDSYGALMQRVQQVMMDPAMAAAAAAQSQALQQQQQQLYAQQQQQMQQQQYGYQQAPMQGYDPNAYQQQMHQQVQPNYGYQQAPMQAQSSDPLTDFCRQNRVDGAVEQVLRSAAPDLQALVMAEGPLYGNNPSEVLIARVKRIMNQP
;
A
#
# COMPACT_ATOMS: atom_id res chain seq x y z
N PHE A 1 17.69 -7.81 19.65
CA PHE A 1 18.84 -8.26 18.85
C PHE A 1 20.09 -7.40 19.08
N ALA A 2 20.05 -6.08 18.82
CA ALA A 2 21.23 -5.22 18.97
C ALA A 2 21.84 -5.22 20.37
N MET A 3 21.02 -5.00 21.41
CA MET A 3 21.46 -5.08 22.81
C MET A 3 22.00 -6.47 23.19
N GLN A 4 21.37 -7.53 22.69
CA GLN A 4 21.75 -8.91 22.99
C GLN A 4 23.12 -9.29 22.41
N ASN A 5 23.48 -8.71 21.27
CA ASN A 5 24.76 -8.97 20.61
C ASN A 5 25.78 -7.85 20.85
N MET A 6 25.50 -6.93 21.79
CA MET A 6 26.32 -5.76 22.09
C MET A 6 26.79 -5.04 20.81
N LEU A 7 25.85 -4.79 19.89
CA LEU A 7 26.16 -4.13 18.62
C LEU A 7 26.55 -2.67 18.87
N PRO A 8 27.65 -2.17 18.28
CA PRO A 8 27.95 -0.75 18.30
C PRO A 8 26.93 0.01 17.44
N ASN A 9 26.77 1.32 17.70
CA ASN A 9 25.82 2.17 16.97
C ASN A 9 25.98 2.11 15.45
N SER A 10 27.22 1.95 14.96
CA SER A 10 27.50 1.78 13.53
C SER A 10 26.87 0.50 12.95
N ALA A 11 26.92 -0.62 13.68
CA ALA A 11 26.28 -1.87 13.25
C ALA A 11 24.75 -1.77 13.28
N GLU A 12 24.22 -1.02 14.25
CA GLU A 12 22.78 -0.78 14.34
C GLU A 12 22.27 0.05 13.15
N SER A 13 23.02 1.08 12.74
CA SER A 13 22.69 1.85 11.53
C SER A 13 22.65 0.96 10.29
N VAL A 14 23.66 0.09 10.10
CA VAL A 14 23.67 -0.87 8.99
C VAL A 14 22.44 -1.77 9.03
N LEU A 15 22.09 -2.32 10.19
CA LEU A 15 20.91 -3.18 10.32
C LEU A 15 19.59 -2.46 9.97
N LYS A 16 19.51 -1.15 10.21
CA LYS A 16 18.34 -0.31 9.86
C LYS A 16 18.29 0.06 8.37
N GLU A 17 19.44 0.16 7.71
CA GLU A 17 19.53 0.48 6.27
C GLU A 17 19.29 -0.74 5.38
N LEU A 18 19.39 -1.96 5.92
CA LEU A 18 19.12 -3.18 5.15
C LEU A 18 17.64 -3.32 4.78
N PRO A 19 17.33 -3.97 3.64
CA PRO A 19 15.97 -4.38 3.33
C PRO A 19 15.33 -5.15 4.50
N GLN A 20 14.07 -4.85 4.80
CA GLN A 20 13.38 -5.39 5.98
C GLN A 20 13.47 -6.92 6.05
N GLU A 21 13.37 -7.59 4.90
CA GLU A 21 13.45 -9.03 4.76
C GLU A 21 14.80 -9.57 5.21
N VAL A 22 15.90 -8.92 4.80
CA VAL A 22 17.28 -9.28 5.15
C VAL A 22 17.49 -9.07 6.66
N ALA A 23 17.05 -7.93 7.20
CA ALA A 23 17.14 -7.66 8.63
C ALA A 23 16.40 -8.71 9.46
N ILE A 24 15.18 -9.08 9.06
CA ILE A 24 14.38 -10.14 9.71
C ILE A 24 15.12 -11.49 9.63
N ALA A 25 15.62 -11.87 8.47
CA ALA A 25 16.34 -13.13 8.29
C ALA A 25 17.61 -13.21 9.16
N VAL A 26 18.39 -12.12 9.22
CA VAL A 26 19.55 -12.01 10.11
C VAL A 26 19.17 -12.17 11.57
N MET A 27 18.06 -11.54 12.00
CA MET A 27 17.57 -11.63 13.38
C MET A 27 17.01 -13.01 13.74
N ARG A 28 16.40 -13.72 12.78
CA ARG A 28 15.84 -15.07 12.98
C ARG A 28 16.89 -16.14 13.26
N GLN A 29 18.13 -15.92 12.82
CA GLN A 29 19.24 -16.86 13.07
C GLN A 29 19.77 -16.83 14.53
N GLY A 30 19.17 -16.01 15.41
CA GLY A 30 19.53 -15.96 16.83
C GLY A 30 20.81 -15.13 17.09
N PRO A 31 21.46 -15.27 18.25
CA PRO A 31 22.65 -14.48 18.58
C PRO A 31 23.80 -14.68 17.58
N LEU A 32 24.60 -13.63 17.39
CA LEU A 32 25.82 -13.64 16.60
C LEU A 32 26.89 -14.41 17.36
N GLN A 33 27.53 -15.37 16.69
CA GLN A 33 28.73 -16.00 17.23
C GLN A 33 29.90 -15.08 16.89
N HIS A 34 30.44 -14.37 17.87
CA HIS A 34 31.54 -13.44 17.67
C HIS A 34 32.59 -13.57 18.77
N ASN A 35 33.87 -13.61 18.39
CA ASN A 35 35.01 -13.60 19.32
C ASN A 35 35.51 -12.15 19.54
N GLY A 36 34.58 -11.25 19.90
CA GLY A 36 34.89 -9.84 20.17
C GLY A 36 34.65 -8.84 19.03
N ASP A 37 34.39 -9.31 17.80
CA ASP A 37 33.99 -8.44 16.68
C ASP A 37 32.54 -8.71 16.25
N SER A 38 31.60 -8.05 16.93
CA SER A 38 30.16 -8.19 16.65
C SER A 38 29.75 -7.52 15.34
N TYR A 39 30.47 -6.49 14.90
CA TYR A 39 30.23 -5.82 13.63
C TYR A 39 30.63 -6.71 12.44
N GLY A 40 31.84 -7.30 12.49
CA GLY A 40 32.27 -8.26 11.47
C GLY A 40 31.35 -9.48 11.39
N ALA A 41 30.93 -10.03 12.53
CA ALA A 41 29.99 -11.15 12.57
C ALA A 41 28.61 -10.78 11.99
N LEU A 42 28.12 -9.56 12.24
CA LEU A 42 26.89 -9.06 11.63
C LEU A 42 27.03 -9.01 10.11
N MET A 43 28.09 -8.37 9.60
CA MET A 43 28.32 -8.24 8.17
C MET A 43 28.44 -9.58 7.46
N GLN A 44 29.15 -10.53 8.06
CA GLN A 44 29.27 -11.88 7.52
C GLN A 44 27.89 -12.58 7.45
N ARG A 45 27.06 -12.42 8.48
CA ARG A 45 25.71 -12.99 8.46
C ARG A 45 24.80 -12.31 7.45
N VAL A 46 24.86 -10.98 7.33
CA VAL A 46 24.12 -10.22 6.31
C VAL A 46 24.49 -10.72 4.91
N GLN A 47 25.78 -10.88 4.65
CA GLN A 47 26.27 -11.39 3.37
C GLN A 47 25.80 -12.83 3.11
N GLN A 48 25.80 -13.68 4.14
CA GLN A 48 25.29 -15.05 4.06
C GLN A 48 23.78 -15.08 3.75
N VAL A 49 22.98 -14.22 4.39
CA VAL A 49 21.54 -14.11 4.14
C VAL A 49 21.26 -13.61 2.73
N MET A 50 22.03 -12.63 2.25
CA MET A 50 21.89 -12.12 0.88
C MET A 50 22.27 -13.15 -0.19
N MET A 51 23.15 -14.10 0.15
CA MET A 51 23.52 -15.21 -0.73
C MET A 51 22.65 -16.46 -0.54
N ASP A 52 21.67 -16.45 0.36
CA ASP A 52 20.84 -17.62 0.62
C ASP A 52 19.80 -17.82 -0.51
N PRO A 53 19.89 -18.92 -1.29
CA PRO A 53 18.95 -19.20 -2.37
C PRO A 53 17.52 -19.40 -1.87
N ALA A 54 17.30 -19.68 -0.58
CA ALA A 54 15.97 -19.75 0.01
C ALA A 54 15.25 -18.41 -0.02
N MET A 55 15.98 -17.29 0.04
CA MET A 55 15.39 -15.95 0.00
C MET A 55 14.95 -15.57 -1.41
N ALA A 56 15.77 -15.90 -2.41
CA ALA A 56 15.39 -15.80 -3.81
C ALA A 56 14.16 -16.67 -4.13
N ALA A 57 14.10 -17.89 -3.57
CA ALA A 57 12.94 -18.77 -3.70
C ALA A 57 11.69 -18.21 -3.00
N ALA A 58 11.83 -17.58 -1.83
CA ALA A 58 10.71 -16.96 -1.11
C ALA A 58 10.14 -15.75 -1.88
N ALA A 59 10.99 -14.89 -2.43
CA ALA A 59 10.57 -13.78 -3.29
C ALA A 59 9.89 -14.27 -4.58
N ALA A 60 10.43 -15.35 -5.19
CA ALA A 60 9.81 -16.00 -6.35
C ALA A 60 8.45 -16.63 -6.00
N ALA A 61 8.31 -17.22 -4.82
CA ALA A 61 7.04 -17.80 -4.37
C ALA A 61 5.99 -16.72 -4.11
N GLN A 62 6.37 -15.58 -3.53
CA GLN A 62 5.44 -14.47 -3.28
C GLN A 62 4.94 -13.84 -4.58
N SER A 63 5.83 -13.68 -5.57
CA SER A 63 5.46 -13.19 -6.90
C SER A 63 4.57 -14.18 -7.66
N GLN A 64 4.83 -15.49 -7.55
CA GLN A 64 3.93 -16.53 -8.09
C GLN A 64 2.55 -16.52 -7.41
N ALA A 65 2.49 -16.33 -6.08
CA ALA A 65 1.23 -16.26 -5.35
C ALA A 65 0.38 -15.06 -5.78
N LEU A 66 1.01 -13.89 -5.95
CA LEU A 66 0.32 -12.70 -6.45
C LEU A 66 -0.24 -12.91 -7.87
N GLN A 67 0.53 -13.57 -8.72
CA GLN A 67 0.11 -13.89 -10.09
C GLN A 67 -1.07 -14.88 -10.11
N GLN A 68 -1.05 -15.90 -9.25
CA GLN A 68 -2.20 -16.81 -9.09
C GLN A 68 -3.45 -16.08 -8.60
N GLN A 69 -3.33 -15.17 -7.63
CA GLN A 69 -4.47 -14.40 -7.14
C GLN A 69 -5.10 -13.57 -8.25
N GLN A 70 -4.28 -12.91 -9.07
CA GLN A 70 -4.76 -12.12 -10.20
C GLN A 70 -5.49 -13.00 -11.23
N GLN A 71 -4.97 -14.21 -11.48
CA GLN A 71 -5.56 -15.16 -12.42
C GLN A 71 -6.90 -15.71 -11.91
N GLN A 72 -7.02 -15.97 -10.60
CA GLN A 72 -8.30 -16.35 -9.98
C GLN A 72 -9.34 -15.24 -10.07
N LEU A 73 -8.93 -13.98 -9.88
CA LEU A 73 -9.82 -12.83 -10.00
C LEU A 73 -10.36 -12.70 -11.44
N TYR A 74 -9.50 -12.93 -12.43
CA TYR A 74 -9.89 -12.94 -13.85
C TYR A 74 -10.86 -14.08 -14.19
N ALA A 75 -10.61 -15.29 -13.65
CA ALA A 75 -11.49 -16.43 -13.84
C ALA A 75 -12.88 -16.19 -13.24
N GLN A 76 -12.97 -15.56 -12.07
CA GLN A 76 -14.24 -15.23 -11.43
C GLN A 76 -15.06 -14.23 -12.26
N GLN A 77 -14.41 -13.22 -12.86
CA GLN A 77 -15.07 -12.25 -13.73
C GLN A 77 -15.66 -12.91 -14.99
N GLN A 78 -14.94 -13.84 -15.62
CA GLN A 78 -15.47 -14.60 -16.76
C GLN A 78 -16.71 -15.43 -16.39
N GLN A 79 -16.72 -16.02 -15.19
CA GLN A 79 -17.85 -16.84 -14.74
C GLN A 79 -19.12 -16.00 -14.52
N GLN A 80 -18.98 -14.76 -14.04
CA GLN A 80 -20.12 -13.83 -13.96
C GLN A 80 -20.67 -13.45 -15.34
N MET A 81 -19.82 -13.26 -16.34
CA MET A 81 -20.29 -12.94 -17.69
C MET A 81 -21.10 -14.09 -18.31
N GLN A 82 -20.67 -15.35 -18.13
CA GLN A 82 -21.44 -16.49 -18.64
C GLN A 82 -22.83 -16.58 -18.00
N GLN A 83 -22.96 -16.34 -16.69
CA GLN A 83 -24.26 -16.38 -16.02
C GLN A 83 -25.23 -15.31 -16.51
N GLN A 84 -24.75 -14.11 -16.85
CA GLN A 84 -25.60 -13.09 -17.47
C GLN A 84 -26.08 -13.53 -18.86
N GLN A 85 -25.24 -14.22 -19.64
CA GLN A 85 -25.61 -14.68 -20.98
C GLN A 85 -26.68 -15.79 -20.94
N TYR A 86 -26.65 -16.69 -19.95
CA TYR A 86 -27.66 -17.74 -19.78
C TYR A 86 -29.01 -17.23 -19.23
N GLY A 87 -29.02 -16.11 -18.51
CA GLY A 87 -30.26 -15.51 -17.98
C GLY A 87 -31.23 -15.01 -19.07
N TYR A 88 -30.73 -14.65 -20.26
CA TYR A 88 -31.57 -14.13 -21.35
C TYR A 88 -32.17 -15.20 -22.27
N GLN A 89 -31.75 -16.47 -22.18
CA GLN A 89 -32.25 -17.55 -23.06
C GLN A 89 -33.32 -18.46 -22.42
N GLN A 90 -33.62 -18.29 -21.13
CA GLN A 90 -34.66 -19.07 -20.44
C GLN A 90 -35.85 -18.22 -19.99
N ALA A 91 -36.29 -17.25 -20.80
CA ALA A 91 -37.67 -16.78 -20.67
C ALA A 91 -38.57 -17.83 -21.35
N PRO A 92 -39.34 -18.65 -20.61
CA PRO A 92 -40.33 -19.51 -21.22
C PRO A 92 -41.39 -18.62 -21.88
N MET A 93 -41.44 -18.66 -23.22
CA MET A 93 -42.61 -18.26 -24.01
C MET A 93 -43.75 -19.23 -23.70
N GLN A 94 -44.39 -19.08 -22.54
CA GLN A 94 -45.61 -19.80 -22.19
C GLN A 94 -46.68 -18.81 -21.73
N GLY A 95 -47.74 -18.74 -22.53
CA GLY A 95 -49.07 -18.33 -22.08
C GLY A 95 -49.30 -16.83 -22.03
N TYR A 96 -49.78 -16.27 -23.15
CA TYR A 96 -50.48 -14.99 -23.13
C TYR A 96 -51.82 -15.19 -22.40
N ASP A 97 -51.86 -14.91 -21.10
CA ASP A 97 -53.09 -14.85 -20.30
C ASP A 97 -53.50 -13.37 -20.11
N PRO A 98 -54.61 -12.91 -20.71
CA PRO A 98 -54.99 -11.50 -20.73
C PRO A 98 -55.53 -10.92 -19.41
N ASN A 99 -55.61 -11.68 -18.30
CA ASN A 99 -56.25 -11.21 -17.06
C ASN A 99 -55.31 -10.85 -15.88
N ALA A 100 -53.98 -10.96 -16.02
CA ALA A 100 -53.06 -10.74 -14.90
C ALA A 100 -52.74 -9.26 -14.57
N TYR A 101 -53.15 -8.31 -15.43
CA TYR A 101 -52.74 -6.89 -15.32
C TYR A 101 -53.48 -6.07 -14.25
N GLN A 102 -54.48 -6.60 -13.56
CA GLN A 102 -55.22 -5.84 -12.55
C GLN A 102 -54.67 -5.94 -11.11
N GLN A 103 -53.77 -6.89 -10.82
CA GLN A 103 -53.34 -7.14 -9.43
C GLN A 103 -51.99 -6.53 -9.05
N GLN A 104 -51.29 -5.87 -9.99
CA GLN A 104 -49.94 -5.34 -9.76
C GLN A 104 -49.88 -3.80 -9.64
N MET A 105 -50.99 -3.15 -9.26
CA MET A 105 -51.06 -1.70 -9.01
C MET A 105 -51.20 -1.32 -7.53
N HIS A 106 -51.24 -2.27 -6.58
CA HIS A 106 -51.48 -2.01 -5.15
C HIS A 106 -50.27 -2.21 -4.22
N GLN A 107 -49.03 -1.98 -4.67
CA GLN A 107 -47.89 -1.96 -3.74
C GLN A 107 -46.96 -0.76 -3.97
N GLN A 108 -47.56 0.44 -3.96
CA GLN A 108 -46.91 1.65 -3.47
C GLN A 108 -47.53 1.95 -2.11
N VAL A 109 -46.76 1.92 -1.02
CA VAL A 109 -46.40 3.06 -0.14
C VAL A 109 -45.53 2.50 0.98
N GLN A 110 -44.25 2.92 1.07
CA GLN A 110 -43.63 3.31 2.34
C GLN A 110 -42.30 4.02 2.06
N PRO A 111 -42.19 5.33 2.34
CA PRO A 111 -40.90 6.01 2.39
C PRO A 111 -40.30 5.78 3.78
N ASN A 112 -39.22 5.02 3.85
CA ASN A 112 -38.39 4.92 5.05
C ASN A 112 -37.46 6.13 5.12
N TYR A 113 -37.87 7.15 5.88
CA TYR A 113 -36.99 8.22 6.34
C TYR A 113 -36.31 7.75 7.63
N GLY A 114 -35.00 7.53 7.60
CA GLY A 114 -34.28 7.15 8.82
C GLY A 114 -32.77 7.07 8.67
N TYR A 115 -32.11 8.15 9.09
CA TYR A 115 -30.72 8.26 9.58
C TYR A 115 -29.60 8.10 8.54
N GLN A 116 -28.99 9.21 8.10
CA GLN A 116 -27.80 9.79 8.74
C GLN A 116 -26.63 8.81 8.88
N GLN A 117 -25.76 8.81 7.87
CA GLN A 117 -24.37 9.26 8.00
C GLN A 117 -23.69 9.32 6.62
N ALA A 118 -23.28 10.52 6.23
CA ALA A 118 -22.23 10.74 5.24
C ALA A 118 -20.85 10.39 5.85
N PRO A 119 -19.73 10.33 5.09
CA PRO A 119 -19.60 10.26 3.64
C PRO A 119 -18.81 8.99 3.24
N MET A 120 -19.25 8.26 2.21
CA MET A 120 -18.33 7.41 1.46
C MET A 120 -17.49 8.29 0.53
N GLN A 121 -16.54 9.03 1.11
CA GLN A 121 -15.34 9.38 0.36
C GLN A 121 -14.51 8.11 0.30
N ALA A 122 -14.64 7.37 -0.79
CA ALA A 122 -13.57 6.51 -1.26
C ALA A 122 -12.36 7.43 -1.49
N GLN A 123 -11.58 7.65 -0.44
CA GLN A 123 -10.28 8.30 -0.54
C GLN A 123 -9.41 7.33 -1.31
N SER A 124 -9.38 7.47 -2.63
CA SER A 124 -8.14 7.28 -3.36
C SER A 124 -7.13 8.22 -2.72
N SER A 125 -6.41 7.74 -1.71
CA SER A 125 -5.43 8.52 -0.98
C SER A 125 -4.36 8.93 -1.97
N ASP A 126 -4.43 10.17 -2.44
CA ASP A 126 -3.39 10.75 -3.28
C ASP A 126 -2.07 10.63 -2.51
N PRO A 127 -1.00 10.07 -3.10
CA PRO A 127 0.29 9.93 -2.44
C PRO A 127 0.79 11.25 -1.81
N LEU A 128 0.44 12.39 -2.38
CA LEU A 128 0.76 13.71 -1.84
C LEU A 128 0.04 14.00 -0.52
N THR A 129 -1.25 13.68 -0.46
CA THR A 129 -2.06 13.85 0.75
C THR A 129 -1.60 12.89 1.86
N ASP A 130 -1.20 11.66 1.52
CA ASP A 130 -0.60 10.74 2.50
C ASP A 130 0.74 11.26 3.03
N PHE A 131 1.60 11.80 2.15
CA PHE A 131 2.87 12.40 2.55
C PHE A 131 2.67 13.61 3.47
N CYS A 132 1.78 14.54 3.11
CA CYS A 132 1.46 15.71 3.93
C CYS A 132 0.89 15.30 5.30
N ARG A 133 -0.01 14.30 5.32
CA ARG A 133 -0.59 13.78 6.56
C ARG A 133 0.44 13.10 7.46
N GLN A 134 1.31 12.26 6.90
CA GLN A 134 2.36 11.57 7.66
C GLN A 134 3.33 12.55 8.31
N ASN A 135 3.64 13.66 7.62
CA ASN A 135 4.57 14.67 8.11
C ASN A 135 3.89 15.81 8.89
N ARG A 136 2.56 15.77 9.10
CA ARG A 136 1.78 16.82 9.78
C ARG A 136 1.98 18.21 9.15
N VAL A 137 1.99 18.25 7.82
CA VAL A 137 2.10 19.49 7.05
C VAL A 137 0.77 20.25 7.10
N ASP A 138 0.85 21.57 7.17
CA ASP A 138 -0.32 22.45 7.15
C ASP A 138 -1.02 22.43 5.78
N GLY A 139 -2.35 22.51 5.76
CA GLY A 139 -3.13 22.47 4.52
C GLY A 139 -2.79 23.59 3.53
N ALA A 140 -2.37 24.76 4.00
CA ALA A 140 -1.93 25.85 3.13
C ALA A 140 -0.63 25.49 2.38
N VAL A 141 0.29 24.78 3.03
CA VAL A 141 1.56 24.34 2.43
C VAL A 141 1.37 23.13 1.53
N GLU A 142 0.44 22.23 1.86
CA GLU A 142 0.01 21.15 0.96
C GLU A 142 -0.49 21.72 -0.38
N GLN A 143 -1.30 22.77 -0.36
CA GLN A 143 -1.79 23.40 -1.59
C GLN A 143 -0.69 24.01 -2.45
N VAL A 144 0.35 24.57 -1.82
CA VAL A 144 1.54 25.08 -2.52
C VAL A 144 2.29 23.93 -3.21
N LEU A 145 2.50 22.81 -2.52
CA LEU A 145 3.15 21.64 -3.10
C LEU A 145 2.29 21.04 -4.24
N ARG A 146 0.98 20.94 -4.06
CA ARG A 146 0.04 20.41 -5.06
C ARG A 146 -0.03 21.28 -6.32
N SER A 147 0.20 22.59 -6.17
CA SER A 147 0.25 23.55 -7.28
C SER A 147 1.61 23.59 -7.99
N ALA A 148 2.65 22.95 -7.44
CA ALA A 148 3.97 22.84 -8.07
C ALA A 148 3.95 21.84 -9.24
N ALA A 149 4.99 21.89 -10.09
CA ALA A 149 5.13 20.94 -11.19
C ALA A 149 5.16 19.48 -10.69
N PRO A 150 4.57 18.51 -11.41
CA PRO A 150 4.55 17.11 -11.00
C PRO A 150 5.95 16.53 -10.72
N ASP A 151 6.95 16.91 -11.52
CA ASP A 151 8.34 16.50 -11.31
C ASP A 151 8.90 17.02 -9.98
N LEU A 152 8.56 18.27 -9.62
CA LEU A 152 8.98 18.85 -8.35
C LEU A 152 8.32 18.14 -7.17
N GLN A 153 7.04 17.81 -7.27
CA GLN A 153 6.33 17.03 -6.25
C GLN A 153 7.00 15.68 -6.02
N ALA A 154 7.32 14.96 -7.10
CA ALA A 154 8.01 13.68 -7.03
C ALA A 154 9.39 13.79 -6.38
N LEU A 155 10.20 14.80 -6.74
CA LEU A 155 11.52 15.04 -6.14
C LEU A 155 11.42 15.35 -4.64
N VAL A 156 10.47 16.20 -4.25
CA VAL A 156 10.24 16.56 -2.84
C VAL A 156 9.88 15.35 -1.99
N MET A 157 9.01 14.48 -2.54
CA MET A 157 8.58 13.23 -1.88
C MET A 157 9.70 12.18 -1.86
N ALA A 158 10.53 12.10 -2.90
CA ALA A 158 11.65 11.18 -3.01
C ALA A 158 12.76 11.45 -1.97
N GLU A 159 12.89 12.69 -1.49
CA GLU A 159 13.80 13.01 -0.37
C GLU A 159 13.37 12.41 0.97
N GLY A 160 12.15 11.85 1.05
CA GLY A 160 11.67 11.16 2.22
C GLY A 160 11.05 12.08 3.29
N PRO A 161 10.90 11.59 4.53
CA PRO A 161 10.19 12.30 5.58
C PRO A 161 10.82 13.66 5.96
N LEU A 162 10.00 14.53 6.53
CA LEU A 162 10.37 15.85 7.01
C LEU A 162 10.71 15.76 8.50
N TYR A 163 11.89 16.24 8.87
CA TYR A 163 12.36 16.26 10.25
C TYR A 163 12.53 17.70 10.73
N GLY A 164 11.96 18.03 11.89
CA GLY A 164 12.09 19.35 12.52
C GLY A 164 10.89 19.73 13.39
N ASN A 165 11.01 20.87 14.08
CA ASN A 165 9.91 21.40 14.90
C ASN A 165 8.72 21.91 14.06
N ASN A 166 8.95 22.28 12.81
CA ASN A 166 7.92 22.81 11.92
C ASN A 166 8.04 22.19 10.51
N PRO A 167 7.36 21.05 10.26
CA PRO A 167 7.48 20.33 8.98
C PRO A 167 7.03 21.17 7.78
N SER A 168 6.08 22.09 7.97
CA SER A 168 5.61 23.02 6.94
C SER A 168 6.72 23.95 6.43
N GLU A 169 7.56 24.49 7.32
CA GLU A 169 8.70 25.34 6.92
C GLU A 169 9.81 24.53 6.25
N VAL A 170 10.07 23.32 6.76
CA VAL A 170 11.05 22.40 6.18
C VAL A 170 10.64 22.02 4.75
N LEU A 171 9.34 21.78 4.53
CA LEU A 171 8.81 21.49 3.20
C LEU A 171 9.01 22.67 2.23
N ILE A 172 8.68 23.89 2.66
CA ILE A 172 8.89 25.09 1.83
C ILE A 172 10.37 25.28 1.49
N ALA A 173 11.26 25.10 2.47
CA ALA A 173 12.70 25.19 2.23
C ALA A 173 13.19 24.13 1.23
N ARG A 174 12.68 22.90 1.34
CA ARG A 174 12.96 21.80 0.41
C ARG A 174 12.49 22.11 -1.01
N VAL A 175 11.23 22.56 -1.17
CA VAL A 175 10.66 22.96 -2.46
C VAL A 175 11.51 24.06 -3.12
N LYS A 176 11.87 25.10 -2.35
CA LYS A 176 12.71 26.20 -2.85
C LYS A 176 14.09 25.71 -3.30
N ARG A 177 14.71 24.80 -2.55
CA ARG A 177 16.02 24.25 -2.92
C ARG A 177 15.95 23.46 -4.22
N ILE A 178 14.96 22.59 -4.38
CA ILE A 178 14.78 21.78 -5.58
C ILE A 178 14.46 22.66 -6.78
N MET A 179 13.59 23.67 -6.60
CA MET A 179 13.25 24.61 -7.68
C MET A 179 14.45 25.45 -8.15
N ASN A 180 15.43 25.68 -7.26
CA ASN A 180 16.61 26.50 -7.53
C ASN A 180 17.89 25.67 -7.76
N GLN A 181 17.75 24.36 -8.00
CA GLN A 181 18.85 23.53 -8.51
C GLN A 181 18.95 23.70 -10.04
N PRO A 182 20.15 23.98 -10.57
CA PRO A 182 20.37 24.19 -12.00
C PRO A 182 20.29 22.90 -12.83
#